data_AF-A0A0S7EUK7-F1
#
_entry.id   AF-A0A0S7EUK7-F1
#
_cell.length_a   1.000
_cell.length_b   1.000
_cell.length_c   1.000
_cell.angle_alpha   90.00
_cell.angle_beta   90.00
_cell.angle_gamma   90.00
#
_symmetry.space_group_name_H-M   'P 1'
#
loop_
_entity.id
_entity.type
_entity.pdbx_description
1 polymer ?
#
loop_
_entity_poly.entity_id
_entity_poly.type
_entity_poly.pdbx_seq_one_letter_code
_entity_poly.pdbx_strand_id
1 'polypeptide(L)'
;GSCVPLFSTLPFSVCEAKKCKYANRNDKSYWLSTMMPHPDNPFSGDTIKEYISRCVVCEAPSAAVAMHDPNSREPPRCPPHWSRLWTGYSFIMFSGGGDEGA
;
A
#
# COMPACT_ATOMS: atom_id res chain seq x y z
N GLY A 1 2.02 -2.85 9.72
CA GLY A 1 1.65 -3.77 8.64
C GLY A 1 0.90 -3.00 7.55
N SER A 2 0.94 -3.45 6.30
CA SER A 2 0.31 -2.76 5.16
C SER A 2 -1.21 -2.96 5.07
N CYS A 3 -1.74 -4.01 5.72
CA CYS A 3 -3.17 -4.30 5.73
C CYS A 3 -3.82 -3.90 7.06
N VAL A 4 -4.55 -2.79 7.08
CA VAL A 4 -5.28 -2.31 8.25
C VAL A 4 -6.79 -2.60 8.13
N PRO A 5 -7.46 -3.00 9.23
CA PRO A 5 -8.86 -3.45 9.17
C PRO A 5 -9.84 -2.29 8.93
N LEU A 6 -9.52 -1.09 9.41
CA LEU A 6 -10.35 0.10 9.28
C LEU A 6 -9.60 1.20 8.53
N PHE A 7 -10.23 1.74 7.48
CA PHE A 7 -9.71 2.87 6.74
C PHE A 7 -10.00 4.19 7.47
N SER A 8 -9.04 5.11 7.42
CA SER A 8 -9.21 6.52 7.78
C SER A 8 -8.26 7.35 6.91
N THR A 9 -8.68 8.54 6.48
CA THR A 9 -7.80 9.48 5.78
C THR A 9 -6.61 9.93 6.65
N LEU A 10 -6.75 9.84 7.98
CA LEU A 10 -5.70 10.06 8.97
C LEU A 10 -5.77 8.97 10.06
N PRO A 11 -5.10 7.81 9.87
CA PRO A 11 -5.23 6.67 10.77
C PRO A 11 -4.34 6.76 12.03
N PHE A 12 -3.87 7.96 12.39
CA PHE A 12 -2.98 8.18 13.52
C PHE A 12 -3.24 9.51 14.23
N SER A 13 -2.77 9.60 15.46
CA SER A 13 -2.73 10.82 16.26
C SER A 13 -1.30 11.12 16.68
N VAL A 14 -0.95 12.41 16.75
CA VAL A 14 0.37 12.84 17.21
C VAL A 14 0.24 13.39 18.62
N CYS A 15 1.08 12.90 19.53
CA CYS A 15 1.09 13.32 20.93
C CYS A 15 2.37 14.08 21.28
N GLU A 16 2.19 15.26 21.86
CA GLU A 16 3.24 16.00 22.57
C GLU A 16 3.15 15.70 24.07
N ALA A 17 4.14 16.12 24.85
CA ALA A 17 4.33 15.74 26.26
C ALA A 17 3.10 15.89 27.19
N LYS A 18 2.12 16.74 26.84
CA LYS A 18 0.92 16.97 27.67
C LYS A 18 -0.41 16.82 26.92
N LYS A 19 -0.39 16.73 25.58
CA LYS A 19 -1.62 16.75 24.76
C LYS A 19 -1.44 15.94 23.47
N CYS A 20 -2.45 15.15 23.14
CA CYS A 20 -2.58 14.49 21.85
C CYS A 20 -3.48 15.32 20.93
N LYS A 21 -3.12 15.36 19.66
CA LYS A 21 -3.90 16.02 18.61
C LYS A 21 -4.24 14.98 17.53
N TYR A 22 -5.51 14.92 17.17
CA TYR A 22 -6.01 14.11 16.06
C TYR A 22 -6.46 15.04 14.94
N ALA A 23 -6.07 14.73 13.69
CA ALA A 23 -6.45 15.48 12.49
C ALA A 23 -6.31 17.02 12.61
N ASN A 24 -5.30 17.50 13.33
CA ASN A 24 -5.13 18.93 13.64
C ASN A 24 -3.94 19.58 12.91
N ARG A 25 -3.24 18.82 12.07
CA ARG A 25 -2.10 19.26 11.26
C ARG A 25 -2.29 18.83 9.81
N ASN A 26 -1.39 19.27 8.93
CA ASN A 26 -1.37 18.93 7.51
C ASN A 26 -0.68 17.58 7.22
N ASP A 27 -0.87 16.62 8.14
CA ASP A 27 -0.33 15.27 7.97
C ASP A 27 -1.07 14.55 6.83
N LYS A 28 -0.46 13.51 6.28
CA LYS A 28 -0.98 12.76 5.13
C LYS A 28 -0.89 11.26 5.37
N SER A 29 -1.75 10.49 4.70
CA SER A 29 -1.63 9.04 4.58
C SER A 29 -1.67 8.63 3.11
N TYR A 30 -0.95 7.57 2.76
CA TYR A 30 -0.92 7.01 1.40
C TYR A 30 -1.46 5.59 1.41
N TRP A 31 -2.24 5.27 0.39
CA TRP A 31 -2.94 3.99 0.25
C TRP A 31 -2.78 3.49 -1.18
N LEU A 32 -2.62 2.18 -1.35
CA LEU A 32 -2.68 1.58 -2.70
C LEU A 32 -4.05 1.83 -3.31
N SER A 33 -4.07 2.27 -4.56
CA SER A 33 -5.31 2.61 -5.26
C SER A 33 -5.91 1.42 -6.00
N THR A 34 -7.17 1.56 -6.42
CA THR A 34 -7.81 0.68 -7.40
C THR A 34 -7.50 1.15 -8.84
N MET A 35 -8.12 0.50 -9.83
CA MET A 35 -8.09 0.89 -11.24
C MET A 35 -9.14 1.96 -11.59
N MET A 36 -9.78 2.58 -10.59
CA MET A 36 -10.72 3.68 -10.84
C MET A 36 -10.00 4.83 -11.58
N PRO A 37 -10.69 5.51 -12.52
CA PRO A 37 -10.10 6.63 -13.24
C PRO A 37 -9.61 7.72 -12.29
N HIS A 38 -8.54 8.42 -12.64
CA HIS A 38 -8.06 9.53 -11.83
C HIS A 38 -9.17 10.58 -11.65
N PRO A 39 -9.46 11.01 -10.41
CA PRO A 39 -10.50 11.99 -10.17
C PRO A 39 -9.99 13.39 -10.51
N ASP A 40 -10.79 14.15 -11.28
CA ASP A 40 -10.43 15.52 -11.70
C ASP A 40 -10.28 16.50 -10.53
N ASN A 41 -10.94 16.21 -9.41
CA ASN A 41 -10.97 17.06 -8.23
C ASN A 41 -10.80 16.22 -6.96
N PRO A 42 -10.32 16.82 -5.85
CA PRO A 42 -10.32 16.18 -4.55
C PRO A 42 -11.73 15.70 -4.19
N PHE A 43 -11.80 14.47 -3.70
CA PHE A 43 -13.04 13.80 -3.32
C PHE A 43 -13.02 13.47 -1.82
N SER A 44 -14.20 13.29 -1.24
CA SER A 44 -14.37 13.06 0.18
C SER A 44 -15.57 12.17 0.47
N GLY A 45 -15.64 11.67 1.71
CA GLY A 45 -16.74 10.81 2.16
C GLY A 45 -16.71 9.43 1.52
N ASP A 46 -17.89 8.88 1.24
CA ASP A 46 -18.05 7.48 0.85
C ASP A 46 -17.47 7.14 -0.52
N THR A 47 -17.31 8.13 -1.41
CA THR A 47 -16.69 7.94 -2.73
C THR A 47 -15.24 7.46 -2.62
N ILE A 48 -14.56 7.76 -1.49
CA ILE A 48 -13.20 7.31 -1.25
C ILE A 48 -13.08 5.79 -1.33
N LYS A 49 -14.12 5.07 -0.91
CA LYS A 49 -14.14 3.60 -0.85
C LYS A 49 -13.84 2.94 -2.19
N GLU A 50 -14.22 3.56 -3.31
CA GLU A 50 -14.00 3.02 -4.66
C GLU A 50 -12.53 3.09 -5.09
N TYR A 51 -11.76 4.00 -4.49
CA TYR A 51 -10.37 4.27 -4.85
C TYR A 51 -9.36 3.50 -3.99
N ILE A 52 -9.76 2.94 -2.84
CA ILE A 52 -8.84 2.28 -1.91
C ILE A 52 -8.76 0.79 -2.17
N SER A 53 -7.55 0.28 -2.44
CA SER A 53 -7.28 -1.14 -2.60
C SER A 53 -7.58 -1.92 -1.31
N ARG A 54 -7.96 -3.20 -1.48
CA ARG A 54 -8.25 -4.13 -0.38
C ARG A 54 -7.16 -5.19 -0.32
N CYS A 55 -6.90 -5.67 0.90
CA CYS A 55 -5.85 -6.64 1.17
C CYS A 55 -6.42 -7.79 2.02
N VAL A 56 -5.75 -8.94 1.93
CA VAL A 56 -6.02 -10.12 2.76
C VAL A 56 -4.73 -10.55 3.44
N VAL A 57 -4.83 -10.99 4.69
CA VAL A 57 -3.71 -11.55 5.44
C VAL A 57 -3.95 -13.04 5.60
N CYS A 58 -3.00 -13.85 5.15
CA CYS A 58 -3.09 -15.31 5.18
C CYS A 58 -1.92 -15.88 5.98
N GLU A 59 -2.18 -16.97 6.71
CA GLU A 59 -1.13 -17.79 7.30
C GLU A 59 -0.58 -18.76 6.25
N ALA A 60 0.74 -18.94 6.21
CA ALA A 60 1.41 -19.82 5.25
C ALA A 60 2.41 -20.73 5.96
N PRO A 61 2.63 -21.96 5.46
CA PRO A 61 3.54 -22.92 6.09
C PRO A 61 5.03 -22.54 5.96
N SER A 62 5.36 -21.59 5.08
CA SER A 62 6.71 -21.10 4.84
C SER A 62 6.70 -19.64 4.37
N ALA A 63 7.83 -18.93 4.52
CA ALA A 63 7.96 -17.55 4.08
C ALA A 63 7.83 -17.43 2.54
N ALA A 64 7.18 -16.36 2.08
CA ALA A 64 7.10 -15.98 0.68
C ALA A 64 8.30 -15.11 0.29
N VAL A 65 8.80 -15.26 -0.95
CA VAL A 65 9.88 -14.43 -1.50
C VAL A 65 9.49 -13.98 -2.92
N ALA A 66 9.72 -12.71 -3.22
CA ALA A 66 9.61 -12.16 -4.56
C ALA A 66 10.94 -12.33 -5.31
N MET A 67 10.89 -12.80 -6.55
CA MET A 67 12.06 -12.90 -7.43
C MET A 67 11.90 -11.97 -8.61
N HIS A 68 13.01 -11.37 -9.03
CA HIS A 68 13.03 -10.34 -10.05
C HIS A 68 14.10 -10.66 -11.09
N ASP A 69 13.79 -10.47 -12.36
CA ASP A 69 14.73 -10.54 -13.47
C ASP A 69 14.69 -9.21 -14.24
N PRO A 70 15.70 -8.33 -14.09
CA PRO A 70 15.72 -7.03 -14.76
C PRO A 70 16.05 -7.13 -16.26
N ASN A 71 16.49 -8.30 -16.74
CA ASN A 71 16.93 -8.50 -18.12
C ASN A 71 15.90 -9.24 -18.98
N SER A 72 14.79 -9.70 -18.37
CA SER A 72 13.74 -10.45 -19.04
C SER A 72 12.39 -9.74 -18.96
N ARG A 73 11.57 -9.91 -19.98
CA ARG A 73 10.15 -9.51 -19.98
C ARG A 73 9.23 -10.60 -19.43
N GLU A 74 9.75 -11.82 -19.28
CA GLU A 74 8.99 -12.95 -18.73
C GLU A 74 9.22 -13.07 -17.22
N PRO A 75 8.20 -13.44 -16.42
CA PRO A 75 8.38 -13.68 -14.99
C PRO A 75 9.41 -14.78 -14.71
N PRO A 76 10.35 -14.57 -13.76
CA PRO A 76 11.34 -15.60 -13.41
C PRO A 76 10.68 -16.87 -12.88
N ARG A 77 11.30 -18.02 -13.16
CA ARG A 77 10.82 -19.32 -12.67
C ARG A 77 11.14 -19.49 -11.18
N CYS A 78 10.24 -20.15 -10.45
CA CYS A 78 10.50 -20.52 -9.07
C CYS A 78 11.56 -21.63 -8.99
N PRO A 79 12.40 -21.66 -7.94
CA PRO A 79 13.33 -22.75 -7.69
C PRO A 79 12.62 -24.11 -7.59
N PRO A 80 13.34 -25.23 -7.76
CA PRO A 80 12.79 -26.56 -7.51
C PRO A 80 12.17 -26.65 -6.11
N HIS A 81 11.03 -27.34 -5.99
CA HIS A 81 10.24 -27.52 -4.76
C HIS A 81 9.55 -26.26 -4.20
N TRP A 82 9.57 -25.15 -4.93
CA TRP A 82 8.82 -23.95 -4.54
C TRP A 82 7.46 -23.89 -5.24
N SER A 83 6.46 -23.40 -4.52
CA SER A 83 5.12 -23.15 -5.07
C SER A 83 4.99 -21.69 -5.51
N ARG A 84 4.50 -21.48 -6.74
CA ARG A 84 4.20 -20.12 -7.24
C ARG A 84 2.91 -19.63 -6.61
N LEU A 85 2.93 -18.43 -6.02
CA LEU A 85 1.76 -17.78 -5.44
C LEU A 85 1.03 -16.86 -6.45
N TRP A 86 1.76 -15.94 -7.09
CA TRP A 86 1.26 -15.06 -8.16
C TRP A 86 2.41 -14.56 -9.04
N THR A 87 2.08 -13.82 -10.10
CA THR A 87 3.04 -13.10 -10.97
C THR A 87 2.65 -11.63 -11.06
N GLY A 88 3.62 -10.73 -11.25
CA GLY A 88 3.37 -9.30 -11.34
C GLY A 88 4.60 -8.52 -11.82
N TYR A 89 4.59 -7.20 -11.57
CA TYR A 89 5.67 -6.30 -11.92
C TYR A 89 6.54 -5.95 -10.71
N SER A 90 7.81 -5.66 -10.95
CA SER A 90 8.75 -5.24 -9.91
C SER A 90 8.47 -3.78 -9.51
N PHE A 91 7.88 -3.59 -8.33
CA PHE A 91 7.67 -2.26 -7.73
C PHE A 91 8.72 -2.04 -6.63
N ILE A 92 9.53 -0.98 -6.76
CA ILE A 92 10.69 -0.74 -5.88
C ILE A 92 10.38 0.31 -4.82
N MET A 93 9.84 1.46 -5.22
CA MET A 93 9.66 2.62 -4.33
C MET A 93 8.58 3.56 -4.87
N PHE A 94 8.08 4.45 -4.00
CA PHE A 94 7.24 5.58 -4.41
C PHE A 94 7.67 6.89 -3.74
N SER A 95 7.32 8.00 -4.38
CA SER A 95 7.38 9.33 -3.80
C SER A 95 5.99 9.96 -3.78
N GLY A 96 5.74 10.78 -2.76
CA GLY A 96 4.51 11.52 -2.53
C GLY A 96 4.77 13.03 -2.39
N GLY A 97 3.82 13.73 -1.77
CA GLY A 97 3.91 15.18 -1.63
C GLY A 97 5.04 15.61 -0.70
N GLY A 98 5.93 16.46 -1.21
CA GLY A 98 7.09 17.00 -0.48
C GLY A 98 8.36 16.14 -0.61
N ASP A 99 8.47 15.32 -1.66
CA ASP A 99 9.55 14.35 -1.90
C ASP A 99 9.67 13.26 -0.81
N GLU A 100 8.68 13.18 0.07
CA GLU A 100 8.54 12.13 1.07
C GLU A 100 8.08 10.82 0.40
N GLY A 101 8.62 9.69 0.84
CA GLY A 101 8.35 8.38 0.25
C GLY A 101 8.88 7.24 1.10
N ALA A 102 8.65 6.01 0.63
CA ALA A 102 9.19 4.81 1.24
C ALA A 102 9.60 3.78 0.18
#